data_AF-G0MAV5-F1
#
_entry.id   AF-G0MAV5-F1
#
_cell.length_a   1.000
_cell.length_b   1.000
_cell.length_c   1.000
_cell.angle_alpha   90.00
_cell.angle_beta   90.00
_cell.angle_gamma   90.00
#
_symmetry.space_group_name_H-M   'P 1'
#
loop_
_entity.id
_entity.type
_entity.pdbx_description
1 polymer ?
#
loop_
_entity_poly.entity_id
_entity_poly.type
_entity_poly.pdbx_seq_one_letter_code
_entity_poly.pdbx_strand_id
1 'polypeptide(L)'
;MTIASQSIEEFKECLYRMQDARKSVTKEILDTGKITAERVKIVENTLSEMRDGRTSDKHIRDIHSRGTTFGINIQDEIKGLQKDHEFLDSFAQESEQEQSFANTLKLCDLPGILSKFSGNRDKFDAEVANCKAFLVDLIEPHCSGKKPLFITDWDGTMKDYCSQYATNLQPAYSAVVMGDFARCFTRAFAVLTAGPLRHPGILDLTALPIDGPVLFSGSWGREWWLKGRRVVHDDGIPEEGSVAIDQLYEQLDEILHEGEFVQFALVGSGVQKKVDRLTLGVQTVFGQVPEDLSARYIDAVRERIHRVDPNNQYLILENCSPLEIEVCVHSSGAVWNKGDGVAALVESNEDSLRIGKVCVAGDTASDVPMLQRAADENPNEVRALFVNVNEALQKTIGNIVGDPSRVCFISCPDVAHAAFAQIICEHP
;
A
#
# COMPACT_ATOMS: atom_id res chain seq x y z
N MET A 1 -17.51 6.81 33.73
CA MET A 1 -16.53 7.84 33.35
C MET A 1 -16.76 8.13 31.88
N THR A 2 -17.06 9.37 31.51
CA THR A 2 -17.05 9.79 30.11
C THR A 2 -15.61 9.71 29.62
N ILE A 3 -15.34 8.81 28.67
CA ILE A 3 -14.03 8.73 28.02
C ILE A 3 -13.81 10.05 27.28
N ALA A 4 -12.67 10.70 27.50
CA ALA A 4 -12.34 11.95 26.80
C ALA A 4 -12.29 11.71 25.29
N SER A 5 -12.82 12.65 24.51
CA SER A 5 -12.77 12.59 23.05
C SER A 5 -11.33 12.66 22.56
N GLN A 6 -10.94 11.80 21.62
CA GLN A 6 -9.59 11.75 21.04
C GLN A 6 -9.44 12.79 19.93
N SER A 7 -8.30 13.48 19.86
CA SER A 7 -7.98 14.35 18.71
C SER A 7 -7.46 13.59 17.49
N ILE A 8 -7.44 14.25 16.32
CA ILE A 8 -6.82 13.71 15.11
C ILE A 8 -5.34 13.42 15.35
N GLU A 9 -4.64 14.33 16.02
CA GLU A 9 -3.22 14.23 16.32
C GLU A 9 -2.94 13.07 17.27
N GLU A 10 -3.72 12.94 18.35
CA GLU A 10 -3.60 11.83 19.30
C GLU A 10 -3.86 10.47 18.62
N PHE A 11 -4.84 10.42 17.71
CA PHE A 11 -5.14 9.22 16.93
C PHE A 11 -3.98 8.83 16.01
N LYS A 12 -3.47 9.79 15.22
CA LYS A 12 -2.32 9.58 14.34
C LYS A 12 -1.06 9.20 15.11
N GLU A 13 -0.77 9.89 16.21
CA GLU A 13 0.40 9.62 17.05
C GLU A 13 0.36 8.20 17.64
N CYS A 14 -0.80 7.77 18.15
CA CYS A 14 -0.96 6.41 18.66
C CYS A 14 -0.67 5.36 17.59
N LEU A 15 -1.23 5.53 16.39
CA LEU A 15 -1.06 4.59 15.29
C LEU A 15 0.36 4.62 14.69
N TYR A 16 1.00 5.78 14.56
CA TYR A 16 2.38 5.87 14.06
C TYR A 16 3.40 5.32 15.05
N ARG A 17 3.20 5.55 16.36
CA ARG A 17 4.03 4.90 17.38
C ARG A 17 3.92 3.37 17.30
N MET A 18 2.72 2.85 17.07
CA MET A 18 2.51 1.41 16.86
C MET A 18 3.16 0.94 15.54
N GLN A 19 3.09 1.74 14.46
CA GLN A 19 3.73 1.39 13.19
C GLN A 19 5.26 1.35 13.29
N ASP A 20 5.87 2.28 14.03
CA ASP A 20 7.31 2.24 14.28
C ASP A 20 7.70 1.01 15.08
N ALA A 21 6.84 0.57 16.01
CA ALA A 21 7.04 -0.69 16.70
C ALA A 21 6.92 -1.91 15.77
N ARG A 22 5.95 -1.92 14.84
CA ARG A 22 5.87 -2.94 13.79
C ARG A 22 7.14 -2.99 12.96
N LYS A 23 7.68 -1.85 12.51
CA LYS A 23 8.95 -1.78 11.78
C LYS A 23 10.09 -2.41 12.57
N SER A 24 10.20 -2.08 13.87
CA SER A 24 11.21 -2.66 14.75
C SER A 24 11.05 -4.17 14.90
N VAL A 25 9.82 -4.66 15.07
CA VAL A 25 9.50 -6.07 15.23
C VAL A 25 9.79 -6.84 13.95
N THR A 26 9.30 -6.37 12.80
CA THR A 26 9.57 -6.98 11.50
C THR A 26 11.06 -7.06 11.24
N LYS A 27 11.83 -6.01 11.52
CA LYS A 27 13.29 -6.05 11.39
C LYS A 27 13.92 -7.10 12.30
N GLU A 28 13.53 -7.16 13.57
CA GLU A 28 14.05 -8.13 14.54
C GLU A 28 13.77 -9.58 14.07
N ILE A 29 12.56 -9.85 13.58
CA ILE A 29 12.18 -11.15 13.00
C ILE A 29 13.04 -11.49 11.79
N LEU A 30 13.18 -10.57 10.82
CA LEU A 30 13.93 -10.82 9.59
C LEU A 30 15.44 -11.01 9.85
N ASP A 31 15.99 -10.30 10.83
CA ASP A 31 17.43 -10.35 11.15
C ASP A 31 17.79 -11.57 12.01
N THR A 32 16.91 -11.97 12.94
CA THR A 32 17.24 -12.95 13.99
C THR A 32 16.37 -14.21 13.99
N GLY A 33 15.24 -14.18 13.29
CA GLY A 33 14.21 -15.24 13.34
C GLY A 33 13.46 -15.31 14.66
N LYS A 34 13.56 -14.29 15.53
CA LYS A 34 13.02 -14.30 16.90
C LYS A 34 12.43 -12.96 17.31
N ILE A 35 11.49 -13.00 18.25
CA ILE A 35 10.97 -11.84 18.99
C ILE A 35 10.58 -12.24 20.41
N THR A 36 10.40 -11.26 21.29
CA THR A 36 9.93 -11.48 22.66
C THR A 36 8.46 -11.10 22.82
N ALA A 37 7.78 -11.72 23.79
CA ALA A 37 6.40 -11.37 24.13
C ALA A 37 6.23 -9.90 24.56
N GLU A 38 7.27 -9.26 25.09
CA GLU A 38 7.25 -7.83 25.42
C GLU A 38 7.02 -6.96 24.18
N ARG A 39 7.62 -7.33 23.04
CA ARG A 39 7.43 -6.64 21.77
C ARG A 39 5.99 -6.70 21.25
N VAL A 40 5.25 -7.75 21.61
CA VAL A 40 3.86 -7.95 21.18
C VAL A 40 2.89 -7.02 21.93
N LYS A 41 3.22 -6.64 23.17
CA LYS A 41 2.34 -5.84 24.04
C LYS A 41 1.89 -4.51 23.45
N ILE A 42 2.72 -3.86 22.63
CA ILE A 42 2.33 -2.58 22.01
C ILE A 42 1.16 -2.76 21.02
N VAL A 43 1.15 -3.86 20.26
CA VAL A 43 0.07 -4.21 19.34
C VAL A 43 -1.19 -4.53 20.14
N GLU A 44 -1.08 -5.30 21.22
CA GLU A 44 -2.20 -5.64 22.12
C GLU A 44 -2.82 -4.38 22.76
N ASN A 45 -1.98 -3.50 23.31
CA ASN A 45 -2.42 -2.26 23.95
C ASN A 45 -3.11 -1.32 22.94
N THR A 46 -2.53 -1.15 21.76
CA THR A 46 -3.15 -0.33 20.70
C THR A 46 -4.45 -0.96 20.21
N LEU A 47 -4.54 -2.28 20.07
CA LEU A 47 -5.79 -2.96 19.72
C LEU A 47 -6.88 -2.75 20.77
N SER A 48 -6.52 -2.80 22.06
CA SER A 48 -7.45 -2.50 23.15
C SER A 48 -7.93 -1.04 23.08
N GLU A 49 -7.02 -0.10 22.82
CA GLU A 49 -7.37 1.31 22.66
C GLU A 49 -8.31 1.57 21.47
N MET A 50 -8.07 0.92 20.33
CA MET A 50 -8.90 1.05 19.14
C MET A 50 -10.31 0.45 19.31
N ARG A 51 -10.51 -0.36 20.35
CA ARG A 51 -11.79 -1.04 20.67
C ARG A 51 -12.47 -0.52 21.92
N ASP A 52 -11.97 0.57 22.48
CA ASP A 52 -12.58 1.19 23.66
C ASP A 52 -13.91 1.87 23.33
N GLY A 53 -14.52 2.51 24.34
CA GLY A 53 -15.84 3.14 24.19
C GLY A 53 -15.91 4.33 23.21
N ARG A 54 -14.80 4.71 22.56
CA ARG A 54 -14.78 5.70 21.46
C ARG A 54 -15.05 5.07 20.10
N THR A 55 -15.06 3.74 20.00
CA THR A 55 -15.31 2.99 18.77
C THR A 55 -16.62 2.21 18.87
N SER A 56 -17.50 2.38 17.90
CA SER A 56 -18.76 1.65 17.79
C SER A 56 -18.58 0.22 17.27
N ASP A 57 -19.61 -0.62 17.41
CA ASP A 57 -19.64 -2.00 16.88
C ASP A 57 -19.47 -2.08 15.35
N LYS A 58 -19.70 -0.96 14.64
CA LYS A 58 -19.48 -0.86 13.20
C LYS A 58 -18.07 -0.38 12.83
N HIS A 59 -17.14 -0.38 13.79
CA HIS A 59 -15.76 0.12 13.64
C HIS A 59 -15.68 1.62 13.32
N ILE A 60 -16.73 2.38 13.61
CA ILE A 60 -16.68 3.85 13.50
C ILE A 60 -16.16 4.41 14.81
N ARG A 61 -15.04 5.12 14.75
CA ARG A 61 -14.42 5.81 15.87
C ARG A 61 -14.71 7.30 15.81
N ASP A 62 -15.19 7.85 16.92
CA ASP A 62 -15.47 9.28 17.04
C ASP A 62 -14.18 10.05 17.31
N ILE A 63 -13.83 10.96 16.40
CA ILE A 63 -12.68 11.84 16.49
C ILE A 63 -13.17 13.28 16.68
N HIS A 64 -12.55 13.99 17.62
CA HIS A 64 -12.88 15.37 17.93
C HIS A 64 -11.74 16.29 17.54
N SER A 65 -12.00 17.27 16.68
CA SER A 65 -11.02 18.29 16.34
C SER A 65 -11.64 19.67 16.38
N ARG A 66 -11.00 20.57 17.14
CA ARG A 66 -11.26 22.01 17.21
C ARG A 66 -12.75 22.40 17.16
N GLY A 67 -13.59 21.69 17.93
CA GLY A 67 -15.02 21.98 18.09
C GLY A 67 -15.98 21.18 17.21
N THR A 68 -15.48 20.30 16.34
CA THR A 68 -16.28 19.37 15.52
C THR A 68 -15.96 17.92 15.88
N THR A 69 -16.98 17.08 15.93
CA THR A 69 -16.82 15.62 16.08
C THR A 69 -17.31 14.93 14.82
N PHE A 70 -16.51 14.01 14.29
CA PHE A 70 -16.87 13.21 13.13
C PHE A 70 -16.40 11.77 13.31
N GLY A 71 -17.09 10.82 12.68
CA GLY A 71 -16.77 9.41 12.75
C GLY A 71 -15.87 8.98 11.59
N ILE A 72 -14.81 8.22 11.90
CA ILE A 72 -13.96 7.58 10.90
C ILE A 72 -14.07 6.06 10.99
N ASN A 73 -14.09 5.36 9.86
CA ASN A 73 -14.06 3.89 9.87
C ASN A 73 -12.62 3.41 10.05
N ILE A 74 -12.37 2.68 11.15
CA ILE A 74 -11.07 2.11 11.52
C ILE A 74 -11.05 0.57 11.47
N GLN A 75 -11.92 -0.02 10.66
CA GLN A 75 -12.06 -1.48 10.54
C GLN A 75 -10.76 -2.14 10.07
N ASP A 76 -10.05 -1.52 9.13
CA ASP A 76 -8.83 -2.05 8.56
C ASP A 76 -7.70 -2.07 9.60
N GLU A 77 -7.52 -0.98 10.35
CA GLU A 77 -6.54 -0.87 11.43
C GLU A 77 -6.80 -1.91 12.52
N ILE A 78 -8.07 -2.07 12.94
CA ILE A 78 -8.46 -3.08 13.92
C ILE A 78 -8.14 -4.48 13.40
N LYS A 79 -8.53 -4.82 12.16
CA LYS A 79 -8.28 -6.14 11.58
C LYS A 79 -6.78 -6.41 11.44
N GLY A 80 -6.00 -5.43 10.98
CA GLY A 80 -4.54 -5.55 10.88
C GLY A 80 -3.90 -5.81 12.24
N LEU A 81 -4.32 -5.10 13.29
CA LEU A 81 -3.86 -5.33 14.66
C LEU A 81 -4.26 -6.69 15.22
N GLN A 82 -5.46 -7.20 14.89
CA GLN A 82 -5.88 -8.55 15.30
C GLN A 82 -5.03 -9.65 14.65
N LYS A 83 -4.83 -9.56 13.33
CA LYS A 83 -4.00 -10.51 12.58
C LYS A 83 -2.56 -10.49 13.11
N ASP A 84 -2.01 -9.30 13.35
CA ASP A 84 -0.69 -9.15 13.95
C ASP A 84 -0.60 -9.72 15.36
N HIS A 85 -1.58 -9.47 16.22
CA HIS A 85 -1.58 -10.02 17.56
C HIS A 85 -1.56 -11.55 17.53
N GLU A 86 -2.44 -12.19 16.74
CA GLU A 86 -2.46 -13.65 16.61
C GLU A 86 -1.14 -14.20 16.04
N PHE A 87 -0.59 -13.55 15.02
CA PHE A 87 0.66 -13.97 14.40
C PHE A 87 1.86 -13.79 15.33
N LEU A 88 2.04 -12.60 15.90
CA LEU A 88 3.22 -12.25 16.71
C LEU A 88 3.23 -12.97 18.06
N ASP A 89 2.07 -13.19 18.68
CA ASP A 89 1.98 -13.98 19.92
C ASP A 89 2.40 -15.44 19.66
N SER A 90 1.86 -16.05 18.61
CA SER A 90 2.25 -17.40 18.20
C SER A 90 3.73 -17.47 17.81
N PHE A 91 4.23 -16.52 17.02
CA PHE A 91 5.62 -16.49 16.59
C PHE A 91 6.59 -16.32 17.76
N ALA A 92 6.27 -15.46 18.73
CA ALA A 92 7.09 -15.30 19.93
C ALA A 92 7.21 -16.62 20.70
N GLN A 93 6.09 -17.31 20.94
CA GLN A 93 6.06 -18.58 21.65
C GLN A 93 6.86 -19.68 20.93
N GLU A 94 6.67 -19.83 19.63
CA GLU A 94 7.36 -20.87 18.85
C GLU A 94 8.86 -20.57 18.67
N SER A 95 9.26 -19.30 18.60
CA SER A 95 10.67 -18.87 18.46
C SER A 95 11.53 -19.12 19.71
N GLU A 96 10.91 -19.39 20.86
CA GLU A 96 11.63 -19.82 22.07
C GLU A 96 12.15 -21.26 21.93
N GLN A 97 11.38 -22.10 21.23
CA GLN A 97 11.64 -23.55 21.10
C GLN A 97 12.36 -23.87 19.79
N GLU A 98 12.00 -23.20 18.69
CA GLU A 98 12.57 -23.42 17.38
C GLU A 98 13.64 -22.37 17.00
N GLN A 99 14.73 -22.86 16.39
CA GLN A 99 15.83 -21.99 15.94
C GLN A 99 15.72 -21.60 14.47
N SER A 100 14.97 -22.36 13.68
CA SER A 100 14.81 -22.12 12.24
C SER A 100 13.62 -21.22 11.99
N PHE A 101 13.85 -20.06 11.37
CA PHE A 101 12.80 -19.12 10.96
C PHE A 101 11.65 -19.82 10.19
N ALA A 102 12.00 -20.65 9.21
CA ALA A 102 11.03 -21.37 8.39
C ALA A 102 10.19 -22.37 9.22
N ASN A 103 10.80 -23.04 10.21
CA ASN A 103 10.05 -23.94 11.09
C ASN A 103 9.15 -23.17 12.05
N THR A 104 9.64 -22.07 12.64
CA THR A 104 8.83 -21.18 13.48
C THR A 104 7.62 -20.67 12.70
N LEU A 105 7.82 -20.15 11.48
CA LEU A 105 6.74 -19.68 10.61
C LEU A 105 5.74 -20.79 10.27
N LYS A 106 6.23 -22.02 10.04
CA LYS A 106 5.38 -23.19 9.79
C LYS A 106 4.51 -23.55 10.98
N LEU A 107 5.07 -23.51 12.20
CA LEU A 107 4.33 -23.80 13.43
C LEU A 107 3.28 -22.73 13.76
N CYS A 108 3.54 -21.47 13.39
CA CYS A 108 2.58 -20.37 13.55
C CYS A 108 1.30 -20.55 12.71
N ASP A 109 1.35 -21.35 11.65
CA ASP A 109 0.24 -21.56 10.71
C ASP A 109 -0.41 -20.25 10.24
N LEU A 110 0.39 -19.35 9.64
CA LEU A 110 -0.12 -18.09 9.11
C LEU A 110 -1.32 -18.26 8.16
N PRO A 111 -1.35 -19.24 7.22
CA PRO A 111 -2.55 -19.51 6.42
C PRO A 111 -3.79 -19.79 7.27
N GLY A 112 -3.65 -20.62 8.32
CA GLY A 112 -4.72 -20.89 9.28
C GLY A 112 -5.19 -19.64 10.01
N ILE A 113 -4.29 -18.75 10.44
CA ILE A 113 -4.63 -17.46 11.06
C ILE A 113 -5.43 -16.59 10.09
N LEU A 114 -4.92 -16.36 8.88
CA LEU A 114 -5.56 -15.48 7.89
C LEU A 114 -6.91 -16.03 7.41
N SER A 115 -7.06 -17.35 7.32
CA SER A 115 -8.32 -17.99 6.94
C SER A 115 -9.49 -17.62 7.86
N LYS A 116 -9.25 -17.32 9.14
CA LYS A 116 -10.28 -16.89 10.12
C LYS A 116 -10.88 -15.53 9.78
N PHE A 117 -10.14 -14.70 9.05
CA PHE A 117 -10.57 -13.36 8.61
C PHE A 117 -11.21 -13.39 7.22
N SER A 118 -11.19 -14.55 6.55
CA SER A 118 -11.88 -14.75 5.29
C SER A 118 -13.39 -14.98 5.51
N GLY A 119 -14.22 -14.48 4.61
CA GLY A 119 -15.67 -14.75 4.64
C GLY A 119 -16.03 -16.19 4.26
N ASN A 120 -15.09 -16.94 3.66
CA ASN A 120 -15.27 -18.32 3.23
C ASN A 120 -13.91 -19.04 3.25
N ARG A 121 -13.71 -19.89 4.26
CA ARG A 121 -12.45 -20.62 4.48
C ARG A 121 -12.10 -21.57 3.33
N ASP A 122 -13.05 -22.36 2.85
CA ASP A 122 -12.78 -23.33 1.77
C ASP A 122 -12.35 -22.64 0.48
N LYS A 123 -12.98 -21.49 0.18
CA LYS A 123 -12.59 -20.65 -0.97
C LYS A 123 -11.19 -20.06 -0.76
N PHE A 124 -10.91 -19.54 0.44
CA PHE A 124 -9.60 -19.00 0.78
C PHE A 124 -8.50 -20.06 0.63
N ASP A 125 -8.68 -21.25 1.19
CA ASP A 125 -7.71 -22.34 1.13
C ASP A 125 -7.45 -22.80 -0.32
N ALA A 126 -8.49 -22.85 -1.16
CA ALA A 126 -8.36 -23.16 -2.58
C ALA A 126 -7.60 -22.07 -3.34
N GLU A 127 -7.86 -20.78 -3.08
CA GLU A 127 -7.13 -19.67 -3.68
C GLU A 127 -5.66 -19.67 -3.24
N VAL A 128 -5.37 -19.97 -1.97
CA VAL A 128 -3.99 -20.09 -1.46
C VAL A 128 -3.25 -21.21 -2.17
N ALA A 129 -3.87 -22.38 -2.34
CA ALA A 129 -3.27 -23.50 -3.06
C ALA A 129 -2.95 -23.14 -4.53
N ASN A 130 -3.86 -22.46 -5.21
CA ASN A 130 -3.66 -22.01 -6.59
C ASN A 130 -2.57 -20.95 -6.70
N CYS A 131 -2.58 -19.96 -5.80
CA CYS A 131 -1.58 -18.90 -5.73
C CYS A 131 -0.20 -19.46 -5.43
N LYS A 132 -0.09 -20.41 -4.49
CA LYS A 132 1.15 -21.13 -4.21
C LYS A 132 1.67 -21.86 -5.45
N ALA A 133 0.83 -22.61 -6.16
CA ALA A 133 1.26 -23.33 -7.37
C ALA A 133 1.81 -22.38 -8.44
N PHE A 134 1.14 -21.25 -8.65
CA PHE A 134 1.60 -20.17 -9.53
C PHE A 134 2.96 -19.59 -9.09
N LEU A 135 3.13 -19.35 -7.79
CA LEU A 135 4.38 -18.80 -7.25
C LEU A 135 5.52 -19.83 -7.25
N VAL A 136 5.24 -21.13 -7.08
CA VAL A 136 6.24 -22.20 -7.25
C VAL A 136 6.78 -22.19 -8.68
N ASP A 137 5.91 -22.14 -9.69
CA ASP A 137 6.34 -21.98 -11.08
C ASP A 137 7.16 -20.68 -11.26
N LEU A 138 6.77 -19.56 -10.63
CA LEU A 138 7.53 -18.32 -10.72
C LEU A 138 8.99 -18.46 -10.22
N ILE A 139 9.21 -19.17 -9.13
CA ILE A 139 10.53 -19.27 -8.47
C ILE A 139 11.38 -20.44 -9.00
N GLU A 140 10.81 -21.34 -9.79
CA GLU A 140 11.55 -22.44 -10.41
C GLU A 140 12.73 -21.93 -11.25
N PRO A 141 13.89 -22.62 -11.22
CA PRO A 141 15.09 -22.19 -11.93
C PRO A 141 14.83 -21.91 -13.41
N HIS A 142 15.00 -20.64 -13.81
CA HIS A 142 14.91 -20.23 -15.20
C HIS A 142 16.24 -20.49 -15.93
N CYS A 143 16.21 -20.66 -17.27
CA CYS A 143 17.39 -20.94 -18.09
C CYS A 143 18.48 -19.86 -18.01
N SER A 144 18.11 -18.63 -17.63
CA SER A 144 19.04 -17.52 -17.40
C SER A 144 19.83 -17.63 -16.08
N GLY A 145 19.43 -18.54 -15.17
CA GLY A 145 20.02 -18.68 -13.83
C GLY A 145 19.74 -17.49 -12.90
N LYS A 146 18.88 -16.54 -13.31
CA LYS A 146 18.53 -15.34 -12.55
C LYS A 146 17.19 -15.55 -11.83
N LYS A 147 17.12 -15.13 -10.57
CA LYS A 147 15.86 -15.05 -9.81
C LYS A 147 14.87 -14.11 -10.51
N PRO A 148 13.55 -14.34 -10.36
CA PRO A 148 12.52 -13.49 -10.93
C PRO A 148 12.58 -12.04 -10.43
N LEU A 149 12.06 -11.13 -11.24
CA LEU A 149 11.71 -9.77 -10.84
C LEU A 149 10.23 -9.76 -10.45
N PHE A 150 9.92 -9.23 -9.27
CA PHE A 150 8.55 -9.08 -8.80
C PHE A 150 8.21 -7.59 -8.73
N ILE A 151 7.17 -7.17 -9.44
CA ILE A 151 6.68 -5.79 -9.50
C ILE A 151 5.26 -5.82 -8.98
N THR A 152 4.91 -4.93 -8.06
CA THR A 152 3.58 -4.93 -7.46
C THR A 152 3.06 -3.54 -7.20
N ASP A 153 1.76 -3.39 -7.32
CA ASP A 153 1.04 -2.33 -6.63
C ASP A 153 0.97 -2.58 -5.10
N TRP A 154 0.54 -1.58 -4.35
CA TRP A 154 0.37 -1.64 -2.90
C TRP A 154 -1.08 -1.80 -2.46
N ASP A 155 -1.91 -0.78 -2.73
CA ASP A 155 -3.23 -0.58 -2.15
C ASP A 155 -4.27 -1.43 -2.85
N GLY A 156 -4.82 -2.44 -2.17
CA GLY A 156 -5.68 -3.46 -2.76
C GLY A 156 -4.91 -4.69 -3.25
N THR A 157 -3.59 -4.60 -3.39
CA THR A 157 -2.74 -5.68 -3.94
C THR A 157 -1.92 -6.40 -2.86
N MET A 158 -1.05 -5.69 -2.13
CA MET A 158 -0.24 -6.22 -1.02
C MET A 158 -0.75 -5.76 0.36
N LYS A 159 -1.76 -4.88 0.37
CA LYS A 159 -2.40 -4.38 1.57
C LYS A 159 -3.90 -4.19 1.28
N ASP A 160 -4.76 -4.63 2.21
CA ASP A 160 -6.20 -4.38 2.13
C ASP A 160 -6.47 -2.86 2.01
N TYR A 161 -7.52 -2.48 1.28
CA TYR A 161 -7.95 -1.07 1.22
C TYR A 161 -8.28 -0.52 2.61
N CYS A 162 -7.72 0.64 2.92
CA CYS A 162 -8.05 1.41 4.12
C CYS A 162 -8.99 2.57 3.77
N SER A 163 -9.83 2.98 4.72
CA SER A 163 -10.73 4.12 4.53
C SER A 163 -9.98 5.45 4.48
N GLN A 164 -8.80 5.50 5.10
CA GLN A 164 -7.95 6.67 5.21
C GLN A 164 -6.51 6.28 4.83
N TYR A 165 -5.93 6.95 3.84
CA TYR A 165 -4.55 6.69 3.44
C TYR A 165 -3.56 7.00 4.57
N ALA A 166 -3.82 8.06 5.37
CA ALA A 166 -2.96 8.47 6.47
C ALA A 166 -2.74 7.37 7.52
N THR A 167 -3.65 6.39 7.62
CA THR A 167 -3.60 5.26 8.56
C THR A 167 -3.66 3.91 7.86
N ASN A 168 -3.32 3.88 6.56
CA ASN A 168 -3.22 2.65 5.78
C ASN A 168 -1.92 1.89 6.09
N LEU A 169 -1.86 1.40 7.33
CA LEU A 169 -0.66 0.87 7.95
C LEU A 169 -0.48 -0.62 7.62
N GLN A 170 0.69 -0.97 7.10
CA GLN A 170 1.00 -2.37 6.80
C GLN A 170 1.12 -3.20 8.10
N PRO A 171 0.42 -4.34 8.20
CA PRO A 171 0.62 -5.30 9.29
C PRO A 171 2.04 -5.90 9.31
N ALA A 172 2.49 -6.32 10.49
CA ALA A 172 3.78 -6.98 10.67
C ALA A 172 3.86 -8.35 9.98
N TYR A 173 2.79 -9.16 10.01
CA TYR A 173 2.81 -10.49 9.38
C TYR A 173 3.10 -10.41 7.88
N SER A 174 2.46 -9.47 7.17
CA SER A 174 2.64 -9.31 5.73
C SER A 174 4.04 -8.78 5.42
N ALA A 175 4.55 -7.85 6.22
CA ALA A 175 5.90 -7.34 6.08
C ALA A 175 6.97 -8.42 6.30
N VAL A 176 6.80 -9.31 7.28
CA VAL A 176 7.72 -10.42 7.52
C VAL A 176 7.77 -11.37 6.32
N VAL A 177 6.62 -11.87 5.85
CA VAL A 177 6.61 -12.85 4.75
C VAL A 177 6.99 -12.23 3.41
N MET A 178 6.58 -10.99 3.14
CA MET A 178 6.95 -10.28 1.92
C MET A 178 8.45 -9.95 1.90
N GLY A 179 9.00 -9.51 3.03
CA GLY A 179 10.43 -9.21 3.16
C GLY A 179 11.30 -10.45 2.98
N ASP A 180 10.92 -11.57 3.61
CA ASP A 180 11.65 -12.82 3.47
C ASP A 180 11.52 -13.40 2.05
N PHE A 181 10.31 -13.41 1.48
CA PHE A 181 10.08 -13.87 0.11
C PHE A 181 10.90 -13.05 -0.90
N ALA A 182 10.90 -11.72 -0.79
CA ALA A 182 11.68 -10.84 -1.64
C ALA A 182 13.18 -11.19 -1.59
N ARG A 183 13.73 -11.36 -0.40
CA ARG A 183 15.14 -11.71 -0.15
C ARG A 183 15.51 -13.08 -0.75
N CYS A 184 14.67 -14.08 -0.50
CA CYS A 184 14.96 -15.48 -0.80
C CYS A 184 14.72 -15.81 -2.28
N PHE A 185 13.70 -15.24 -2.91
CA PHE A 185 13.22 -15.73 -4.20
C PHE A 185 13.28 -14.73 -5.35
N THR A 186 13.55 -13.45 -5.09
CA THR A 186 13.58 -12.44 -6.16
C THR A 186 14.98 -11.85 -6.33
N ARG A 187 15.26 -11.33 -7.53
CA ARG A 187 16.43 -10.46 -7.74
C ARG A 187 16.14 -9.01 -7.34
N ALA A 188 14.87 -8.62 -7.46
CA ALA A 188 14.32 -7.38 -6.98
C ALA A 188 12.82 -7.56 -6.76
N PHE A 189 12.30 -6.92 -5.72
CA PHE A 189 10.89 -6.82 -5.42
C PHE A 189 10.55 -5.33 -5.36
N ALA A 190 9.76 -4.84 -6.32
CA ALA A 190 9.49 -3.42 -6.48
C ALA A 190 8.02 -3.10 -6.24
N VAL A 191 7.76 -2.11 -5.38
CA VAL A 191 6.44 -1.61 -5.04
C VAL A 191 6.23 -0.27 -5.71
N LEU A 192 5.14 -0.14 -6.49
CA LEU A 192 4.70 1.12 -7.07
C LEU A 192 3.37 1.55 -6.45
N THR A 193 3.35 2.66 -5.72
CA THR A 193 2.10 3.29 -5.26
C THR A 193 1.81 4.60 -6.01
N ALA A 194 0.53 4.96 -6.04
CA ALA A 194 0.09 6.27 -6.50
C ALA A 194 0.48 7.38 -5.51
N GLY A 195 0.49 7.10 -4.21
CA GLY A 195 0.81 8.08 -3.16
C GLY A 195 2.29 8.44 -3.10
N PRO A 196 2.69 9.44 -2.28
CA PRO A 196 4.07 9.89 -2.16
C PRO A 196 4.95 8.91 -1.37
N LEU A 197 6.27 9.11 -1.40
CA LEU A 197 7.19 8.34 -0.55
C LEU A 197 7.08 8.68 0.94
N ARG A 198 6.87 9.95 1.30
CA ARG A 198 6.78 10.43 2.69
C ARG A 198 5.76 11.56 2.88
N HIS A 199 5.42 11.84 4.14
CA HIS A 199 4.63 12.97 4.65
C HIS A 199 3.12 13.03 4.32
N PRO A 200 2.31 12.06 4.77
CA PRO A 200 2.65 10.65 4.98
C PRO A 200 2.73 9.95 3.63
N GLY A 201 3.66 9.01 3.49
CA GLY A 201 3.80 8.22 2.27
C GLY A 201 4.12 6.76 2.56
N ILE A 202 4.34 5.96 1.51
CA ILE A 202 4.54 4.51 1.65
C ILE A 202 5.67 4.14 2.63
N LEU A 203 6.74 4.95 2.73
CA LEU A 203 7.84 4.70 3.67
C LEU A 203 7.46 4.94 5.13
N ASP A 204 6.42 5.74 5.37
CA ASP A 204 5.87 5.98 6.70
C ASP A 204 4.87 4.87 7.06
N LEU A 205 4.12 4.38 6.06
CA LEU A 205 3.02 3.41 6.20
C LEU A 205 3.46 1.93 6.18
N THR A 206 4.59 1.59 5.55
CA THR A 206 5.11 0.22 5.50
C THR A 206 5.66 -0.25 6.84
N ALA A 207 5.65 -1.56 7.12
CA ALA A 207 6.36 -2.18 8.24
C ALA A 207 7.68 -2.84 7.79
N LEU A 208 7.99 -2.81 6.50
CA LEU A 208 9.23 -3.36 5.96
C LEU A 208 10.43 -2.46 6.25
N PRO A 209 11.64 -3.04 6.34
CA PRO A 209 12.87 -2.26 6.30
C PRO A 209 12.99 -1.47 4.99
N ILE A 210 13.14 -0.15 5.10
CA ILE A 210 13.19 0.77 3.94
C ILE A 210 14.39 0.49 3.02
N ASP A 211 15.55 0.17 3.61
CA ASP A 211 16.77 -0.23 2.86
C ASP A 211 16.93 -1.76 2.76
N GLY A 212 15.80 -2.47 2.76
CA GLY A 212 15.75 -3.93 2.67
C GLY A 212 15.74 -4.47 1.24
N PRO A 213 15.26 -5.72 1.03
CA PRO A 213 15.17 -6.35 -0.29
C PRO A 213 14.04 -5.80 -1.17
N VAL A 214 13.15 -4.98 -0.61
CA VAL A 214 12.00 -4.39 -1.30
C VAL A 214 12.31 -2.93 -1.65
N LEU A 215 12.08 -2.57 -2.91
CA LEU A 215 12.25 -1.23 -3.44
C LEU A 215 10.90 -0.52 -3.44
N PHE A 216 10.86 0.70 -2.93
CA PHE A 216 9.64 1.48 -2.84
C PHE A 216 9.65 2.66 -3.80
N SER A 217 8.55 2.84 -4.50
CA SER A 217 8.26 4.02 -5.29
C SER A 217 7.06 4.77 -4.75
N GLY A 218 7.01 6.06 -5.06
CA GLY A 218 5.82 6.90 -4.94
C GLY A 218 5.46 7.52 -6.28
N SER A 219 4.34 8.24 -6.32
CA SER A 219 3.90 9.03 -7.47
C SER A 219 3.94 8.23 -8.78
N TRP A 220 3.38 7.01 -8.78
CA TRP A 220 3.33 6.12 -9.95
C TRP A 220 4.72 5.71 -10.49
N GLY A 221 5.74 5.75 -9.65
CA GLY A 221 7.13 5.46 -10.02
C GLY A 221 7.91 6.67 -10.54
N ARG A 222 7.38 7.89 -10.40
CA ARG A 222 8.16 9.12 -10.62
C ARG A 222 9.18 9.36 -9.52
N GLU A 223 8.99 8.81 -8.33
CA GLU A 223 9.98 8.89 -7.27
C GLU A 223 10.26 7.50 -6.69
N TRP A 224 11.52 7.25 -6.37
CA TRP A 224 11.97 5.98 -5.82
C TRP A 224 12.88 6.21 -4.62
N TRP A 225 12.81 5.30 -3.65
CA TRP A 225 13.83 5.15 -2.63
C TRP A 225 14.82 4.07 -3.06
N LEU A 226 15.99 4.47 -3.55
CA LEU A 226 17.04 3.56 -4.03
C LEU A 226 18.35 3.85 -3.32
N LYS A 227 18.98 2.81 -2.77
CA LYS A 227 20.33 2.90 -2.17
C LYS A 227 20.43 4.02 -1.11
N GLY A 228 19.42 4.13 -0.23
CA GLY A 228 19.40 5.11 0.86
C GLY A 228 19.11 6.56 0.44
N ARG A 229 18.66 6.81 -0.80
CA ARG A 229 18.31 8.14 -1.28
C ARG A 229 17.03 8.17 -2.10
N ARG A 230 16.35 9.32 -2.08
CA ARG A 230 15.23 9.63 -2.96
C ARG A 230 15.76 10.01 -4.35
N VAL A 231 15.26 9.34 -5.38
CA VAL A 231 15.47 9.63 -6.81
C VAL A 231 14.14 10.09 -7.39
N VAL A 232 14.13 11.17 -8.18
CA VAL A 232 12.91 11.75 -8.77
C VAL A 232 13.11 11.91 -10.28
N HIS A 233 12.07 11.56 -11.04
CA HIS A 233 11.94 11.70 -12.49
C HIS A 233 10.92 12.82 -12.77
N ASP A 234 11.44 14.03 -12.90
CA ASP A 234 10.70 15.28 -13.12
C ASP A 234 10.52 15.63 -14.61
N ASP A 235 10.86 14.69 -15.50
CA ASP A 235 10.72 14.85 -16.95
C ASP A 235 9.30 15.34 -17.32
N GLY A 236 9.26 16.50 -17.99
CA GLY A 236 8.04 17.10 -18.51
C GLY A 236 7.30 18.04 -17.54
N ILE A 237 7.82 18.30 -16.34
CA ILE A 237 7.22 19.22 -15.35
C ILE A 237 7.93 20.59 -15.43
N PRO A 238 7.25 21.68 -15.83
CA PRO A 238 7.84 23.02 -15.79
C PRO A 238 8.10 23.49 -14.36
N GLU A 239 9.16 24.27 -14.16
CA GLU A 239 9.56 24.81 -12.86
C GLU A 239 8.43 25.65 -12.23
N GLU A 240 7.76 26.46 -13.04
CA GLU A 240 6.63 27.29 -12.61
C GLU A 240 5.44 26.43 -12.12
N GLY A 241 5.23 25.28 -12.75
CA GLY A 241 4.21 24.32 -12.33
C GLY A 241 4.54 23.69 -10.98
N SER A 242 5.81 23.33 -10.74
CA SER A 242 6.26 22.83 -9.43
C SER A 242 6.08 23.87 -8.34
N VAL A 243 6.42 25.14 -8.59
CA VAL A 243 6.23 26.23 -7.63
C VAL A 243 4.74 26.44 -7.35
N ALA A 244 3.88 26.38 -8.36
CA ALA A 244 2.43 26.51 -8.20
C ALA A 244 1.84 25.37 -7.35
N ILE A 245 2.26 24.12 -7.56
CA ILE A 245 1.84 23.00 -6.69
C ILE A 245 2.25 23.24 -5.24
N ASP A 246 3.48 23.70 -5.00
CA ASP A 246 4.01 23.92 -3.66
C ASP A 246 3.21 25.00 -2.92
N GLN A 247 2.94 26.13 -3.58
CA GLN A 247 2.12 27.20 -3.04
C GLN A 247 0.68 26.76 -2.78
N LEU A 248 0.09 25.95 -3.68
CA LEU A 248 -1.24 25.42 -3.48
C LEU A 248 -1.29 24.46 -2.29
N TYR A 249 -0.28 23.61 -2.12
CA TYR A 249 -0.20 22.70 -0.98
C TYR A 249 -0.17 23.47 0.35
N GLU A 250 0.63 24.54 0.46
CA GLU A 250 0.64 25.41 1.64
C GLU A 250 -0.74 26.06 1.90
N GLN A 251 -1.40 26.56 0.85
CA GLN A 251 -2.74 27.15 0.96
C GLN A 251 -3.83 26.15 1.39
N LEU A 252 -3.69 24.89 0.97
CA LEU A 252 -4.60 23.80 1.36
C LEU A 252 -4.34 23.38 2.81
N ASP A 253 -3.09 23.35 3.24
CA ASP A 253 -2.72 23.03 4.60
C ASP A 253 -3.41 23.96 5.61
N GLU A 254 -3.49 25.26 5.31
CA GLU A 254 -4.20 26.25 6.13
C GLU A 254 -5.69 25.89 6.37
N ILE A 255 -6.41 25.46 5.32
CA ILE A 255 -7.85 25.14 5.44
C ILE A 255 -8.10 23.75 6.04
N LEU A 256 -7.11 22.87 6.04
CA LEU A 256 -7.17 21.55 6.67
C LEU A 256 -6.84 21.59 8.16
N HIS A 257 -6.12 22.62 8.61
CA HIS A 257 -5.80 22.81 10.02
C HIS A 257 -6.87 23.60 10.78
N GLU A 258 -7.68 24.41 10.08
CA GLU A 258 -8.68 25.28 10.70
C GLU A 258 -10.03 25.28 9.98
N GLY A 259 -11.10 25.18 10.78
CA GLY A 259 -12.46 25.33 10.31
C GLY A 259 -13.16 24.00 10.00
N GLU A 260 -14.11 24.05 9.06
CA GLU A 260 -15.04 22.95 8.79
C GLU A 260 -14.46 21.82 7.92
N PHE A 261 -13.29 22.04 7.30
CA PHE A 261 -12.68 21.08 6.39
C PHE A 261 -11.65 20.16 7.05
N VAL A 262 -11.46 20.25 8.38
CA VAL A 262 -10.44 19.49 9.11
C VAL A 262 -10.53 17.97 8.91
N GLN A 263 -11.74 17.45 8.73
CA GLN A 263 -11.94 16.02 8.48
C GLN A 263 -11.31 15.54 7.15
N PHE A 264 -11.16 16.43 6.16
CA PHE A 264 -10.57 16.08 4.87
C PHE A 264 -9.06 15.80 4.95
N ALA A 265 -8.40 16.11 6.07
CA ALA A 265 -7.05 15.64 6.33
C ALA A 265 -6.97 14.11 6.54
N LEU A 266 -8.09 13.48 6.90
CA LEU A 266 -8.21 12.04 7.12
C LEU A 266 -9.11 11.33 6.10
N VAL A 267 -10.04 12.03 5.44
CA VAL A 267 -10.98 11.40 4.48
C VAL A 267 -10.24 10.88 3.25
N GLY A 268 -10.42 9.58 2.94
CA GLY A 268 -9.91 8.99 1.70
C GLY A 268 -8.39 9.09 1.62
N SER A 269 -7.86 9.62 0.51
CA SER A 269 -6.43 9.89 0.36
C SER A 269 -5.87 10.98 1.29
N GLY A 270 -6.73 11.79 1.91
CA GLY A 270 -6.33 13.05 2.53
C GLY A 270 -5.87 14.05 1.47
N VAL A 271 -4.90 14.91 1.80
CA VAL A 271 -4.19 15.71 0.79
C VAL A 271 -2.78 15.15 0.60
N GLN A 272 -2.51 14.66 -0.61
CA GLN A 272 -1.25 14.04 -0.98
C GLN A 272 -0.52 14.90 -2.00
N LYS A 273 0.70 15.29 -1.65
CA LYS A 273 1.61 15.95 -2.59
C LYS A 273 2.42 14.91 -3.35
N LYS A 274 2.05 14.69 -4.61
CA LYS A 274 2.81 13.85 -5.56
C LYS A 274 3.79 14.74 -6.33
N VAL A 275 4.64 14.12 -7.16
CA VAL A 275 5.67 14.84 -7.94
C VAL A 275 5.05 15.83 -8.94
N ASP A 276 3.98 15.45 -9.64
CA ASP A 276 3.37 16.23 -10.72
C ASP A 276 1.95 16.74 -10.42
N ARG A 277 1.40 16.41 -9.25
CA ARG A 277 0.02 16.72 -8.88
C ARG A 277 -0.23 16.74 -7.38
N LEU A 278 -1.34 17.33 -6.98
CA LEU A 278 -1.96 17.13 -5.67
C LEU A 278 -3.19 16.25 -5.81
N THR A 279 -3.31 15.22 -4.98
CA THR A 279 -4.54 14.42 -4.89
C THR A 279 -5.25 14.76 -3.59
N LEU A 280 -6.55 15.03 -3.68
CA LEU A 280 -7.39 15.39 -2.55
C LEU A 280 -8.57 14.44 -2.43
N GLY A 281 -8.67 13.77 -1.29
CA GLY A 281 -9.84 13.00 -0.90
C GLY A 281 -11.02 13.92 -0.62
N VAL A 282 -12.14 13.68 -1.30
CA VAL A 282 -13.39 14.44 -1.14
C VAL A 282 -14.53 13.58 -0.61
N GLN A 283 -14.34 12.25 -0.56
CA GLN A 283 -15.29 11.28 -0.01
C GLN A 283 -14.55 9.99 0.40
N THR A 284 -15.12 9.21 1.32
CA THR A 284 -14.58 7.89 1.69
C THR A 284 -15.23 6.78 0.86
N VAL A 285 -14.58 5.62 0.75
CA VAL A 285 -15.16 4.43 0.08
C VAL A 285 -16.50 3.97 0.69
N PHE A 286 -16.81 4.43 1.92
CA PHE A 286 -18.05 4.12 2.64
C PHE A 286 -19.09 5.25 2.58
N GLY A 287 -18.83 6.35 1.86
CA GLY A 287 -19.80 7.43 1.69
C GLY A 287 -20.10 8.22 2.97
N GLN A 288 -19.10 8.44 3.82
CA GLN A 288 -19.30 9.01 5.16
C GLN A 288 -19.35 10.53 5.20
N VAL A 289 -18.86 11.21 4.17
CA VAL A 289 -18.85 12.68 4.10
C VAL A 289 -20.17 13.19 3.53
N PRO A 290 -20.84 14.16 4.18
CA PRO A 290 -22.03 14.83 3.61
C PRO A 290 -21.73 15.48 2.25
N GLU A 291 -22.61 15.29 1.26
CA GLU A 291 -22.41 15.78 -0.10
C GLU A 291 -22.24 17.31 -0.18
N ASP A 292 -22.98 18.05 0.66
CA ASP A 292 -22.90 19.52 0.74
C ASP A 292 -21.56 20.00 1.30
N LEU A 293 -20.99 19.27 2.28
CA LEU A 293 -19.67 19.56 2.84
C LEU A 293 -18.56 19.25 1.84
N SER A 294 -18.68 18.14 1.11
CA SER A 294 -17.77 17.77 0.01
C SER A 294 -17.77 18.83 -1.10
N ALA A 295 -18.96 19.28 -1.54
CA ALA A 295 -19.09 20.31 -2.56
C ALA A 295 -18.43 21.64 -2.13
N ARG A 296 -18.66 22.08 -0.88
CA ARG A 296 -18.04 23.31 -0.35
C ARG A 296 -16.53 23.20 -0.22
N TYR A 297 -16.01 22.02 0.11
CA TYR A 297 -14.57 21.77 0.12
C TYR A 297 -13.97 21.87 -1.29
N ILE A 298 -14.60 21.25 -2.30
CA ILE A 298 -14.17 21.36 -3.70
C ILE A 298 -14.17 22.81 -4.17
N ASP A 299 -15.18 23.60 -3.81
CA ASP A 299 -15.23 25.02 -4.16
C ASP A 299 -14.13 25.84 -3.45
N ALA A 300 -13.81 25.51 -2.20
CA ALA A 300 -12.67 26.12 -1.50
C ALA A 300 -11.34 25.77 -2.19
N VAL A 301 -11.16 24.53 -2.64
CA VAL A 301 -9.98 24.11 -3.42
C VAL A 301 -9.88 24.89 -4.73
N ARG A 302 -10.98 25.03 -5.48
CA ARG A 302 -11.02 25.83 -6.73
C ARG A 302 -10.62 27.29 -6.49
N GLU A 303 -11.09 27.87 -5.40
CA GLU A 303 -10.74 29.24 -5.03
C GLU A 303 -9.24 29.38 -4.74
N ARG A 304 -8.63 28.42 -4.04
CA ARG A 304 -7.17 28.40 -3.80
C ARG A 304 -6.36 28.19 -5.06
N ILE A 305 -6.80 27.32 -5.98
CA ILE A 305 -6.18 27.17 -7.30
C ILE A 305 -6.16 28.52 -8.02
N HIS A 306 -7.29 29.25 -8.04
CA HIS A 306 -7.37 30.56 -8.69
C HIS A 306 -6.48 31.63 -8.04
N ARG A 307 -6.18 31.55 -6.74
CA ARG A 307 -5.22 32.46 -6.09
C ARG A 307 -3.79 32.22 -6.54
N VAL A 308 -3.41 30.96 -6.73
CA VAL A 308 -2.04 30.55 -7.09
C VAL A 308 -1.81 30.67 -8.60
N ASP A 309 -2.79 30.28 -9.41
CA ASP A 309 -2.77 30.35 -10.87
C ASP A 309 -4.03 31.05 -11.43
N PRO A 310 -4.12 32.39 -11.34
CA PRO A 310 -5.32 33.13 -11.74
C PRO A 310 -5.70 32.98 -13.22
N ASN A 311 -4.73 32.63 -14.06
CA ASN A 311 -4.89 32.51 -15.51
C ASN A 311 -5.05 31.05 -15.97
N ASN A 312 -5.06 30.07 -15.06
CA ASN A 312 -5.08 28.63 -15.37
C ASN A 312 -4.00 28.22 -16.39
N GLN A 313 -2.79 28.77 -16.24
CA GLN A 313 -1.67 28.52 -17.15
C GLN A 313 -0.92 27.23 -16.81
N TYR A 314 -0.93 26.83 -15.54
CA TYR A 314 -0.05 25.79 -15.01
C TYR A 314 -0.82 24.67 -14.30
N LEU A 315 -1.95 24.95 -13.65
CA LEU A 315 -2.69 23.99 -12.85
C LEU A 315 -4.04 23.63 -13.50
N ILE A 316 -4.34 22.33 -13.55
CA ILE A 316 -5.62 21.80 -14.04
C ILE A 316 -6.27 20.96 -12.95
N LEU A 317 -7.52 21.26 -12.63
CA LEU A 317 -8.34 20.44 -11.76
C LEU A 317 -9.04 19.34 -12.56
N GLU A 318 -8.76 18.09 -12.22
CA GLU A 318 -9.37 16.90 -12.80
C GLU A 318 -10.26 16.19 -11.76
N ASN A 319 -11.48 15.83 -12.18
CA ASN A 319 -12.37 15.00 -11.36
C ASN A 319 -12.11 13.52 -11.72
N CYS A 320 -11.19 12.89 -11.00
CA CYS A 320 -10.75 11.53 -11.29
C CYS A 320 -11.78 10.48 -10.86
N SER A 321 -12.43 10.68 -9.71
CA SER A 321 -13.46 9.77 -9.21
C SER A 321 -14.44 10.48 -8.26
N PRO A 322 -15.54 9.83 -7.84
CA PRO A 322 -16.38 10.35 -6.77
C PRO A 322 -15.68 10.47 -5.41
N LEU A 323 -14.52 9.83 -5.24
CA LEU A 323 -13.76 9.80 -4.00
C LEU A 323 -12.67 10.87 -3.95
N GLU A 324 -12.14 11.25 -5.11
CA GLU A 324 -10.91 12.03 -5.21
C GLU A 324 -10.95 13.00 -6.39
N ILE A 325 -10.35 14.17 -6.17
CA ILE A 325 -10.00 15.13 -7.21
C ILE A 325 -8.48 15.26 -7.29
N GLU A 326 -7.95 15.58 -8.46
CA GLU A 326 -6.52 15.84 -8.65
C GLU A 326 -6.28 17.23 -9.23
N VAL A 327 -5.25 17.91 -8.76
CA VAL A 327 -4.73 19.15 -9.33
C VAL A 327 -3.39 18.85 -9.98
N CYS A 328 -3.38 18.74 -11.30
CA CYS A 328 -2.22 18.33 -12.08
C CYS A 328 -1.49 19.54 -12.66
N VAL A 329 -0.16 19.46 -12.75
CA VAL A 329 0.62 20.42 -13.54
C VAL A 329 0.40 20.14 -15.03
N HIS A 330 0.16 21.20 -15.78
CA HIS A 330 0.07 21.15 -17.23
C HIS A 330 1.44 20.75 -17.79
N SER A 331 1.56 19.50 -18.24
CA SER A 331 2.75 18.99 -18.91
C SER A 331 2.52 18.93 -20.42
N SER A 332 3.54 19.31 -21.19
CA SER A 332 3.55 19.20 -22.66
C SER A 332 3.98 17.82 -23.16
N GLY A 333 4.26 16.89 -22.23
CA GLY A 333 4.75 15.54 -22.48
C GLY A 333 3.67 14.45 -22.47
N ALA A 334 4.10 13.20 -22.65
CA ALA A 334 3.22 12.04 -22.48
C ALA A 334 2.81 11.88 -21.00
N VAL A 335 1.58 11.45 -20.77
CA VAL A 335 1.04 11.23 -19.42
C VAL A 335 1.77 10.04 -18.78
N TRP A 336 2.51 10.31 -17.70
CA TRP A 336 3.24 9.29 -16.94
C TRP A 336 2.29 8.30 -16.28
N ASN A 337 2.62 7.01 -16.39
CA ASN A 337 1.89 5.92 -15.77
C ASN A 337 2.85 4.93 -15.08
N LYS A 338 2.30 3.91 -14.40
CA LYS A 338 3.12 2.91 -13.67
C LYS A 338 4.07 2.12 -14.59
N GLY A 339 3.76 1.98 -15.88
CA GLY A 339 4.66 1.37 -16.87
C GLY A 339 5.92 2.18 -17.12
N ASP A 340 5.83 3.51 -17.11
CA ASP A 340 6.99 4.42 -17.16
C ASP A 340 7.81 4.31 -15.86
N GLY A 341 7.14 4.20 -14.72
CA GLY A 341 7.77 3.90 -13.43
C GLY A 341 8.59 2.61 -13.44
N VAL A 342 8.07 1.55 -14.03
CA VAL A 342 8.79 0.28 -14.21
C VAL A 342 10.01 0.46 -15.11
N ALA A 343 9.88 1.20 -16.21
CA ALA A 343 10.99 1.47 -17.11
C ALA A 343 12.13 2.22 -16.41
N ALA A 344 11.78 3.29 -15.67
CA ALA A 344 12.72 4.10 -14.91
C ALA A 344 13.46 3.30 -13.83
N LEU A 345 12.77 2.37 -13.15
CA LEU A 345 13.37 1.46 -12.19
C LEU A 345 14.43 0.57 -12.84
N VAL A 346 14.07 -0.07 -13.94
CA VAL A 346 14.93 -1.06 -14.63
C VAL A 346 16.18 -0.38 -15.16
N GLU A 347 16.03 0.83 -15.71
CA GLU A 347 17.16 1.69 -16.11
C GLU A 347 18.04 2.07 -14.91
N SER A 348 17.45 2.55 -13.82
CA SER A 348 18.17 3.00 -12.61
C SER A 348 18.95 1.88 -11.90
N ASN A 349 18.49 0.63 -12.05
CA ASN A 349 19.11 -0.55 -11.45
C ASN A 349 20.06 -1.30 -12.41
N GLU A 350 20.26 -0.81 -13.63
CA GLU A 350 21.03 -1.51 -14.68
C GLU A 350 20.53 -2.95 -14.91
N ASP A 351 19.22 -3.17 -14.80
CA ASP A 351 18.56 -4.47 -14.99
C ASP A 351 17.84 -4.51 -16.36
N SER A 352 17.12 -5.59 -16.65
CA SER A 352 16.27 -5.72 -17.82
C SER A 352 15.05 -6.59 -17.56
N LEU A 353 13.90 -6.18 -18.09
CA LEU A 353 12.67 -6.99 -18.08
C LEU A 353 12.81 -8.28 -18.90
N ARG A 354 13.77 -8.32 -19.84
CA ARG A 354 14.04 -9.47 -20.72
C ARG A 354 14.72 -10.65 -20.01
N ILE A 355 15.18 -10.45 -18.78
CA ILE A 355 15.97 -11.44 -18.05
C ILE A 355 15.09 -12.19 -17.06
N GLY A 356 15.02 -13.51 -17.24
CA GLY A 356 14.29 -14.38 -16.32
C GLY A 356 12.78 -14.16 -16.34
N LYS A 357 12.11 -14.71 -15.32
CA LYS A 357 10.67 -14.53 -15.11
C LYS A 357 10.38 -13.15 -14.52
N VAL A 358 9.25 -12.56 -14.90
CA VAL A 358 8.76 -11.28 -14.36
C VAL A 358 7.32 -11.47 -13.88
N CYS A 359 7.07 -11.20 -12.61
CA CYS A 359 5.71 -11.19 -12.05
C CYS A 359 5.26 -9.74 -11.88
N VAL A 360 4.07 -9.40 -12.40
CA VAL A 360 3.40 -8.13 -12.14
C VAL A 360 2.13 -8.41 -11.32
N ALA A 361 2.02 -7.75 -10.18
CA ALA A 361 0.85 -7.81 -9.32
C ALA A 361 0.11 -6.47 -9.24
N GLY A 362 -1.22 -6.53 -9.21
CA GLY A 362 -2.08 -5.34 -9.19
C GLY A 362 -3.52 -5.67 -8.84
N ASP A 363 -4.37 -4.65 -8.79
CA ASP A 363 -5.79 -4.78 -8.43
C ASP A 363 -6.70 -3.89 -9.31
N THR A 364 -6.13 -2.90 -10.00
CA THR A 364 -6.90 -1.95 -10.79
C THR A 364 -6.41 -1.86 -12.24
N ALA A 365 -7.16 -1.13 -13.07
CA ALA A 365 -6.73 -0.81 -14.44
C ALA A 365 -5.46 0.05 -14.47
N SER A 366 -5.11 0.73 -13.37
CA SER A 366 -3.88 1.53 -13.26
C SER A 366 -2.60 0.70 -13.33
N ASP A 367 -2.70 -0.61 -13.07
CA ASP A 367 -1.58 -1.55 -13.05
C ASP A 367 -1.34 -2.24 -14.40
N VAL A 368 -2.32 -2.17 -15.30
CA VAL A 368 -2.23 -2.73 -16.65
C VAL A 368 -1.01 -2.21 -17.42
N PRO A 369 -0.63 -0.91 -17.35
CA PRO A 369 0.60 -0.42 -17.97
C PRO A 369 1.88 -1.09 -17.47
N MET A 370 1.96 -1.50 -16.19
CA MET A 370 3.12 -2.28 -15.69
C MET A 370 3.20 -3.63 -16.39
N LEU A 371 2.06 -4.32 -16.49
CA LEU A 371 1.96 -5.62 -17.13
C LEU A 371 2.25 -5.54 -18.62
N GLN A 372 1.69 -4.53 -19.31
CA GLN A 372 1.92 -4.31 -20.73
C GLN A 372 3.41 -4.08 -21.00
N ARG A 373 4.07 -3.22 -20.21
CA ARG A 373 5.51 -2.96 -20.35
C ARG A 373 6.35 -4.23 -20.17
N ALA A 374 6.02 -5.05 -19.18
CA ALA A 374 6.68 -6.35 -18.96
C ALA A 374 6.42 -7.34 -20.10
N ALA A 375 5.20 -7.40 -20.63
CA ALA A 375 4.82 -8.28 -21.72
C ALA A 375 5.44 -7.89 -23.06
N ASP A 376 5.56 -6.58 -23.34
CA ASP A 376 6.17 -6.06 -24.57
C ASP A 376 7.66 -6.42 -24.66
N GLU A 377 8.36 -6.45 -23.52
CA GLU A 377 9.77 -6.80 -23.46
C GLU A 377 10.03 -8.29 -23.23
N ASN A 378 9.11 -9.00 -22.56
CA ASN A 378 9.29 -10.39 -22.16
C ASN A 378 7.98 -11.21 -22.25
N PRO A 379 7.43 -11.41 -23.46
CA PRO A 379 6.07 -11.94 -23.66
C PRO A 379 5.88 -13.38 -23.17
N ASN A 380 6.94 -14.18 -23.15
CA ASN A 380 6.87 -15.60 -22.81
C ASN A 380 7.07 -15.87 -21.30
N GLU A 381 7.70 -14.95 -20.57
CA GLU A 381 8.06 -15.18 -19.16
C GLU A 381 7.35 -14.21 -18.19
N VAL A 382 6.57 -13.26 -18.71
CA VAL A 382 5.69 -12.41 -17.90
C VAL A 382 4.57 -13.23 -17.26
N ARG A 383 4.27 -12.95 -16.00
CA ARG A 383 3.22 -13.56 -15.20
C ARG A 383 2.43 -12.46 -14.51
N ALA A 384 1.14 -12.70 -14.29
CA ALA A 384 0.24 -11.71 -13.70
C ALA A 384 -0.45 -12.28 -12.45
N LEU A 385 -0.38 -11.58 -11.32
CA LEU A 385 -1.10 -11.90 -10.09
C LEU A 385 -2.04 -10.73 -9.75
N PHE A 386 -3.35 -10.89 -9.93
CA PHE A 386 -4.28 -9.78 -9.72
C PHE A 386 -5.31 -10.06 -8.64
N VAL A 387 -5.60 -9.02 -7.85
CA VAL A 387 -6.43 -9.11 -6.65
C VAL A 387 -7.81 -8.48 -6.90
N ASN A 388 -8.87 -9.21 -6.59
CA ASN A 388 -10.26 -8.76 -6.59
C ASN A 388 -10.71 -8.01 -7.87
N VAL A 389 -10.19 -8.43 -9.03
CA VAL A 389 -10.49 -7.80 -10.32
C VAL A 389 -11.78 -8.31 -10.95
N ASN A 390 -12.52 -7.42 -11.61
CA ASN A 390 -13.72 -7.78 -12.37
C ASN A 390 -13.42 -8.55 -13.67
N GLU A 391 -14.42 -9.21 -14.26
CA GLU A 391 -14.26 -10.05 -15.45
C GLU A 391 -13.69 -9.30 -16.67
N ALA A 392 -14.01 -8.01 -16.83
CA ALA A 392 -13.50 -7.20 -17.94
C ALA A 392 -11.99 -6.97 -17.82
N LEU A 393 -11.51 -6.69 -16.60
CA LEU A 393 -10.10 -6.53 -16.32
C LEU A 393 -9.37 -7.87 -16.38
N GLN A 394 -9.96 -8.96 -15.87
CA GLN A 394 -9.41 -10.32 -16.02
C GLN A 394 -9.17 -10.69 -17.49
N LYS A 395 -10.14 -10.38 -18.38
CA LYS A 395 -10.00 -10.60 -19.82
C LYS A 395 -8.87 -9.76 -20.42
N THR A 396 -8.73 -8.51 -20.00
CA THR A 396 -7.64 -7.63 -20.45
C THR A 396 -6.28 -8.20 -20.06
N ILE A 397 -6.11 -8.60 -18.81
CA ILE A 397 -4.89 -9.23 -18.28
C ILE A 397 -4.58 -10.54 -19.03
N GLY A 398 -5.59 -11.40 -19.22
CA GLY A 398 -5.44 -12.66 -19.94
C GLY A 398 -5.01 -12.47 -21.40
N ASN A 399 -5.51 -11.42 -22.08
CA ASN A 399 -5.10 -11.10 -23.45
C ASN A 399 -3.64 -10.61 -23.53
N ILE A 400 -3.18 -9.84 -22.53
CA ILE A 400 -1.80 -9.33 -22.50
C ILE A 400 -0.80 -10.47 -22.25
N VAL A 401 -1.10 -11.35 -21.30
CA VAL A 401 -0.21 -12.47 -20.97
C VAL A 401 -0.27 -13.57 -22.03
N GLY A 402 -1.46 -13.84 -22.60
CA GLY A 402 -1.70 -14.82 -23.66
C GLY A 402 -1.74 -16.29 -23.22
N ASP A 403 -1.17 -16.62 -22.07
CA ASP A 403 -1.20 -17.97 -21.49
C ASP A 403 -1.93 -17.96 -20.13
N PRO A 404 -3.08 -18.65 -20.01
CA PRO A 404 -3.84 -18.72 -18.75
C PRO A 404 -3.07 -19.31 -17.58
N SER A 405 -2.06 -20.16 -17.81
CA SER A 405 -1.25 -20.75 -16.73
C SER A 405 -0.33 -19.74 -16.04
N ARG A 406 -0.04 -18.61 -16.73
CA ARG A 406 0.77 -17.50 -16.22
C ARG A 406 -0.06 -16.39 -15.58
N VAL A 407 -1.34 -16.65 -15.29
CA VAL A 407 -2.25 -15.70 -14.66
C VAL A 407 -2.85 -16.30 -13.39
N CYS A 408 -2.78 -15.55 -12.29
CA CYS A 408 -3.40 -15.90 -11.03
C CYS A 408 -4.34 -14.78 -10.59
N PHE A 409 -5.58 -15.13 -10.27
CA PHE A 409 -6.57 -14.20 -9.70
C PHE A 409 -6.92 -14.65 -8.29
N ILE A 410 -6.81 -13.74 -7.32
CA ILE A 410 -7.09 -13.99 -5.91
C ILE A 410 -8.08 -12.96 -5.37
N SER A 411 -8.81 -13.27 -4.31
CA SER A 411 -9.86 -12.40 -3.79
C SER A 411 -9.38 -11.34 -2.80
N CYS A 412 -8.23 -11.55 -2.14
CA CYS A 412 -7.63 -10.59 -1.23
C CYS A 412 -6.10 -10.78 -1.10
N PRO A 413 -5.37 -9.75 -0.65
CA PRO A 413 -3.92 -9.80 -0.43
C PRO A 413 -3.48 -10.93 0.51
N ASP A 414 -4.29 -11.26 1.52
CA ASP A 414 -3.99 -12.33 2.48
C ASP A 414 -3.73 -13.69 1.83
N VAL A 415 -4.34 -13.97 0.67
CA VAL A 415 -4.08 -15.18 -0.09
C VAL A 415 -2.62 -15.21 -0.59
N ALA A 416 -2.11 -14.07 -1.10
CA ALA A 416 -0.71 -13.96 -1.52
C ALA A 416 0.23 -14.09 -0.32
N HIS A 417 -0.07 -13.44 0.81
CA HIS A 417 0.74 -13.54 2.02
C HIS A 417 0.80 -14.97 2.59
N ALA A 418 -0.33 -15.67 2.62
CA ALA A 418 -0.38 -17.08 3.02
C ALA A 418 0.44 -17.98 2.06
N ALA A 419 0.37 -17.72 0.75
CA ALA A 419 1.16 -18.45 -0.24
C ALA A 419 2.66 -18.16 -0.11
N PHE A 420 3.08 -16.92 0.16
CA PHE A 420 4.47 -16.58 0.46
C PHE A 420 4.97 -17.36 1.67
N ALA A 421 4.20 -17.39 2.77
CA ALA A 421 4.56 -18.16 3.96
C ALA A 421 4.75 -19.65 3.66
N GLN A 422 3.84 -20.27 2.90
CA GLN A 422 3.98 -21.68 2.53
C GLN A 422 5.23 -21.95 1.69
N ILE A 423 5.57 -21.05 0.76
CA ILE A 423 6.79 -21.17 -0.06
C ILE A 423 8.06 -21.06 0.79
N ILE A 424 8.11 -20.08 1.69
CA ILE A 424 9.25 -19.90 2.61
C ILE A 424 9.47 -21.18 3.45
N CYS A 425 8.38 -21.78 3.93
CA CYS A 425 8.43 -23.00 4.74
C CYS A 425 8.91 -24.24 3.94
N GLU A 426 8.67 -24.28 2.64
CA GLU A 426 8.97 -25.44 1.78
C GLU A 426 10.29 -25.31 0.99
N HIS A 427 10.76 -24.09 0.78
CA HIS A 427 11.97 -23.75 0.04
C HIS A 427 12.91 -22.82 0.84
N PRO A 428 13.32 -23.19 2.07
CA PRO A 428 14.08 -22.32 2.98
C PRO A 428 15.49 -21.95 2.48
#